data_AF-T1FQJ4-F1
#
_entry.id   AF-T1FQJ4-F1
#
_cell.length_a   1.000
_cell.length_b   1.000
_cell.length_c   1.000
_cell.angle_alpha   90.00
_cell.angle_beta   90.00
_cell.angle_gamma   90.00
#
_symmetry.space_group_name_H-M   'P 1'
#
loop_
_entity.id
_entity.type
_entity.pdbx_description
1 polymer ?
#
loop_
_entity_poly.entity_id
_entity_poly.type
_entity_poly.pdbx_seq_one_letter_code
_entity_poly.pdbx_strand_id
1 'polypeptide(L)'
;MAGMQFEYDEEDEQRKKYQCHCEPCQAKRQHAESHEPKKKFQKFIIKLILIIGWIFFIYIAYKTSQVELEFKEFDPYAELEIERGATVADIKKAYRRLSLIYHPDRETGDSHKFMKITKAHDALTDDEARKNWEEYGNPDGPGATQVGIALPKWIVEKQNSIWVNLKIIVLLINIIKNSLTCFLC
;
A
#
# COMPACT_ATOMS: atom_id res chain seq x y z
N MET A 1 5.24 -29.92 -9.22
CA MET A 1 3.78 -29.70 -9.12
C MET A 1 3.06 -29.94 -10.45
N ALA A 2 3.61 -29.58 -11.62
CA ALA A 2 2.98 -29.87 -12.93
C ALA A 2 2.93 -31.37 -13.31
N GLY A 3 3.92 -32.18 -12.89
CA GLY A 3 3.93 -33.62 -13.19
C GLY A 3 2.78 -34.42 -12.55
N MET A 4 2.34 -34.01 -11.36
CA MET A 4 1.23 -34.67 -10.64
C MET A 4 -0.14 -34.37 -11.26
N GLN A 5 -0.30 -33.21 -11.90
CA GLN A 5 -1.54 -32.85 -12.59
C GLN A 5 -1.66 -33.61 -13.93
N PHE A 6 -0.55 -33.72 -14.67
CA PHE A 6 -0.50 -34.43 -15.93
C PHE A 6 -0.77 -35.94 -15.78
N GLU A 7 -0.24 -36.56 -14.72
CA GLU A 7 -0.49 -37.96 -14.37
C GLU A 7 -1.95 -38.21 -13.94
N TYR A 8 -2.56 -37.23 -13.26
CA TYR A 8 -3.98 -37.29 -12.91
C TYR A 8 -4.91 -37.17 -14.14
N ASP A 9 -4.56 -36.31 -15.08
CA ASP A 9 -5.35 -36.09 -16.30
C ASP A 9 -5.30 -37.30 -17.25
N GLU A 10 -4.14 -37.98 -17.39
CA GLU A 10 -4.01 -39.22 -18.19
C GLU A 10 -4.77 -40.41 -17.59
N GLU A 11 -4.76 -40.58 -16.26
CA GLU A 11 -5.52 -41.65 -15.60
C GLU A 11 -7.04 -41.47 -15.73
N ASP A 12 -7.55 -40.23 -15.66
CA ASP A 12 -8.98 -39.95 -15.83
C ASP A 12 -9.45 -40.24 -17.26
N GLU A 13 -8.61 -39.97 -18.26
CA GLU A 13 -8.88 -40.29 -19.66
C GLU A 13 -8.91 -41.81 -19.91
N GLN A 14 -7.98 -42.56 -19.30
CA GLN A 14 -8.01 -44.02 -19.32
C GLN A 14 -9.27 -44.57 -18.63
N ARG A 15 -9.67 -44.03 -17.48
CA ARG A 15 -10.91 -44.44 -16.78
C ARG A 15 -12.17 -44.21 -17.61
N LYS A 16 -12.23 -43.12 -18.39
CA LYS A 16 -13.34 -42.80 -19.30
C LYS A 16 -13.44 -43.80 -20.46
N LYS A 17 -12.31 -44.27 -21.00
CA LYS A 17 -12.27 -45.24 -22.10
C LYS A 17 -12.91 -46.59 -21.77
N TYR A 18 -12.83 -47.02 -20.51
CA TYR A 18 -13.40 -48.30 -20.03
C TYR A 18 -14.79 -48.15 -19.38
N GLN A 19 -15.46 -47.02 -19.60
CA GLN A 19 -16.81 -46.81 -19.09
C GLN A 19 -17.85 -47.61 -19.88
N CYS A 20 -18.78 -48.24 -19.16
CA CYS A 20 -19.96 -48.85 -19.76
C CYS A 20 -20.92 -47.77 -20.30
N HIS A 21 -21.41 -47.97 -21.52
CA HIS A 21 -22.29 -47.03 -22.26
C HIS A 21 -23.72 -47.55 -22.45
N CYS A 22 -24.17 -48.52 -21.66
CA CYS A 22 -25.57 -48.95 -21.72
C CYS A 22 -26.50 -47.94 -21.01
N GLU A 23 -27.74 -47.84 -21.48
CA GLU A 23 -28.79 -46.97 -20.91
C GLU A 23 -28.87 -46.98 -19.37
N PRO A 24 -28.95 -48.14 -18.68
CA PRO A 24 -29.05 -48.15 -17.22
C PRO A 24 -27.78 -47.64 -16.51
N CYS A 25 -26.60 -47.84 -17.10
CA CYS A 25 -25.35 -47.31 -16.54
C CYS A 25 -25.17 -45.82 -16.80
N GLN A 26 -25.62 -45.32 -17.96
CA GLN A 26 -25.59 -43.89 -18.28
C GLN A 26 -26.57 -43.11 -17.39
N ALA A 27 -27.80 -43.61 -17.21
CA ALA A 27 -28.80 -42.99 -16.34
C ALA A 27 -28.32 -42.86 -14.89
N LYS A 28 -27.63 -43.89 -14.37
CA LYS A 28 -27.06 -43.88 -13.00
C LYS A 28 -25.93 -42.85 -12.84
N ARG A 29 -25.11 -42.64 -13.89
CA ARG A 29 -24.06 -41.61 -13.89
C ARG A 29 -24.61 -40.20 -13.93
N GLN A 30 -25.58 -39.94 -14.81
CA GLN A 30 -26.25 -38.65 -14.89
C GLN A 30 -26.91 -38.28 -13.55
N HIS A 31 -27.45 -39.26 -12.84
CA HIS A 31 -27.94 -39.07 -11.46
C HIS A 31 -26.84 -38.73 -10.45
N ALA A 32 -25.64 -39.31 -10.57
CA ALA A 32 -24.51 -39.00 -9.70
C ALA A 32 -23.89 -37.61 -9.99
N GLU A 33 -23.80 -37.24 -11.27
CA GLU A 33 -23.23 -35.95 -11.71
C GLU A 33 -24.16 -34.75 -11.43
N SER A 34 -25.48 -34.96 -11.48
CA SER A 34 -26.46 -33.91 -11.15
C SER A 34 -26.41 -33.48 -9.67
N HIS A 35 -25.76 -34.28 -8.82
CA HIS A 35 -25.64 -34.06 -7.38
C HIS A 35 -24.36 -33.34 -6.92
N GLU A 36 -23.66 -32.58 -7.78
CA GLU A 36 -22.56 -31.68 -7.37
C GLU A 36 -22.97 -30.20 -7.19
N PRO A 37 -23.80 -29.81 -6.19
CA PRO A 37 -24.22 -28.42 -5.99
C PRO A 37 -23.09 -27.51 -5.49
N LYS A 38 -22.02 -28.08 -4.91
CA LYS A 38 -20.95 -27.34 -4.22
C LYS A 38 -20.11 -26.46 -5.18
N LYS A 39 -19.81 -26.95 -6.39
CA LYS A 39 -18.98 -26.20 -7.37
C LYS A 39 -19.72 -25.03 -8.02
N LYS A 40 -21.03 -25.17 -8.25
CA LYS A 40 -21.86 -24.09 -8.82
C LYS A 40 -22.07 -22.95 -7.81
N PHE A 41 -22.33 -23.29 -6.55
CA PHE A 41 -22.48 -22.30 -5.48
C PHE A 41 -21.15 -21.58 -5.19
N GLN A 42 -20.03 -22.29 -5.17
CA GLN A 42 -18.70 -21.69 -5.01
C GLN A 42 -18.38 -20.66 -6.10
N LYS A 43 -18.66 -20.99 -7.38
CA LYS A 43 -18.49 -20.04 -8.49
C LYS A 43 -19.41 -18.82 -8.38
N PHE A 44 -20.60 -18.98 -7.82
CA PHE A 44 -21.53 -17.88 -7.57
C PHE A 44 -21.03 -16.94 -6.46
N ILE A 45 -20.56 -17.50 -5.33
CA ILE A 45 -19.99 -16.72 -4.22
C ILE A 45 -18.77 -15.91 -4.66
N ILE A 46 -17.87 -16.52 -5.44
CA ILE A 46 -16.69 -15.82 -5.98
C ILE A 46 -17.10 -14.61 -6.84
N LYS A 47 -18.13 -14.74 -7.68
CA LYS A 47 -18.64 -13.61 -8.48
C LYS A 47 -19.23 -12.50 -7.61
N LEU A 48 -19.96 -12.84 -6.55
CA LEU A 48 -20.49 -11.85 -5.61
C LEU A 48 -19.38 -11.08 -4.90
N ILE A 49 -18.34 -11.78 -4.42
CA ILE A 49 -17.18 -11.16 -3.77
C ILE A 49 -16.48 -10.18 -4.72
N LEU A 50 -16.31 -10.55 -5.99
CA LEU A 50 -15.72 -9.66 -6.99
C LEU A 50 -16.55 -8.39 -7.17
N ILE A 51 -17.87 -8.51 -7.32
CA ILE A 51 -18.77 -7.35 -7.48
C ILE A 51 -18.72 -6.43 -6.25
N ILE A 52 -18.76 -7.01 -5.05
CA ILE A 52 -18.63 -6.26 -3.79
C ILE A 52 -17.28 -5.54 -3.72
N GLY A 53 -16.21 -6.23 -4.13
CA GLY A 53 -14.87 -5.65 -4.22
C GLY A 53 -14.79 -4.46 -5.17
N TRP A 54 -15.40 -4.54 -6.35
CA TRP A 54 -15.49 -3.43 -7.30
C TRP A 54 -16.29 -2.25 -6.74
N ILE A 55 -17.42 -2.51 -6.09
CA ILE A 55 -18.23 -1.47 -5.44
C ILE A 55 -17.43 -0.78 -4.31
N PHE A 56 -16.73 -1.56 -3.48
CA PHE A 56 -15.90 -1.04 -2.40
C PHE A 56 -14.73 -0.20 -2.95
N PHE A 57 -14.06 -0.68 -4.01
CA PHE A 57 -12.98 0.06 -4.66
C PHE A 57 -13.46 1.40 -5.21
N ILE A 58 -14.62 1.42 -5.90
CA ILE A 58 -15.25 2.64 -6.41
C ILE A 58 -15.61 3.59 -5.25
N TYR A 59 -16.14 3.06 -4.14
CA TYR A 59 -16.45 3.85 -2.95
C TYR A 59 -15.21 4.50 -2.34
N ILE A 60 -14.13 3.74 -2.16
CA ILE A 60 -12.86 4.28 -1.67
C ILE A 60 -12.33 5.33 -2.63
N ALA A 61 -12.32 5.08 -3.94
CA ALA A 61 -11.90 6.05 -4.94
C ALA A 61 -12.71 7.35 -4.85
N TYR A 62 -14.05 7.26 -4.74
CA TYR A 62 -14.92 8.41 -4.54
C TYR A 62 -14.60 9.19 -3.27
N LYS A 63 -14.31 8.50 -2.16
CA LYS A 63 -13.94 9.14 -0.89
C LYS A 63 -12.54 9.76 -0.96
N THR A 64 -11.58 9.08 -1.60
CA THR A 64 -10.23 9.59 -1.84
C THR A 64 -10.24 10.84 -2.72
N SER A 65 -11.10 10.91 -3.73
CA SER A 65 -11.24 12.13 -4.56
C SER A 65 -11.76 13.36 -3.81
N GLN A 66 -12.40 13.19 -2.65
CA GLN A 66 -12.82 14.31 -1.80
C GLN A 66 -11.82 14.65 -0.70
N VAL A 67 -10.74 13.86 -0.57
CA VAL A 67 -9.61 14.24 0.26
C VAL A 67 -8.74 15.17 -0.58
N GLU A 68 -9.01 16.47 -0.51
CA GLU A 68 -7.94 17.44 -0.73
C GLU A 68 -6.89 17.14 0.34
N LEU A 69 -5.80 16.49 -0.07
CA LEU A 69 -4.58 16.44 0.72
C LEU A 69 -4.11 17.88 0.87
N GLU A 70 -4.61 18.54 1.91
CA GLU A 70 -4.11 19.83 2.36
C GLU A 70 -2.66 19.59 2.80
N PHE A 71 -1.73 19.73 1.85
CA PHE A 71 -0.31 19.84 2.14
C PHE A 71 -0.12 21.15 2.89
N LYS A 72 -0.38 21.11 4.20
CA LYS A 72 -0.12 22.25 5.07
C LYS A 72 1.40 22.44 5.14
N GLU A 73 1.88 23.39 4.36
CA GLU A 73 3.27 23.82 4.37
C GLU A 73 3.66 24.22 5.81
N PHE A 74 4.77 23.70 6.30
CA PHE A 74 5.20 23.93 7.68
C PHE A 74 5.73 25.36 7.81
N ASP A 75 4.97 26.24 8.45
CA ASP A 75 5.38 27.62 8.74
C ASP A 75 5.84 27.74 10.20
N PRO A 76 7.16 27.85 10.46
CA PRO A 76 7.70 27.93 11.81
C PRO A 76 7.34 29.25 12.51
N TYR A 77 7.10 30.34 11.78
CA TYR A 77 6.66 31.60 12.37
C TYR A 77 5.22 31.50 12.86
N ALA A 78 4.35 30.85 12.07
CA ALA A 78 2.96 30.60 12.43
C ALA A 78 2.83 29.64 13.63
N GLU A 79 3.65 28.58 13.70
CA GLU A 79 3.63 27.64 14.83
C GLU A 79 4.15 28.28 16.14
N LEU A 80 5.03 29.29 16.07
CA LEU A 80 5.48 30.07 17.24
C LEU A 80 4.61 31.31 17.53
N GLU A 81 3.59 31.58 16.71
CA GLU A 81 2.72 32.76 16.81
C GLU A 81 3.50 34.10 16.75
N ILE A 82 4.50 34.19 15.88
CA ILE A 82 5.35 35.37 15.70
C ILE A 82 5.33 35.86 14.25
N GLU A 83 5.69 37.13 14.04
CA GLU A 83 5.80 37.71 12.70
C GLU A 83 7.09 37.28 11.99
N ARG A 84 7.04 37.22 10.66
CA ARG A 84 8.21 36.94 9.82
C ARG A 84 9.23 38.07 9.98
N GLY A 85 10.48 37.73 10.32
CA GLY A 85 11.54 38.69 10.60
C GLY A 85 11.72 39.05 12.08
N ALA A 86 11.02 38.36 12.99
CA ALA A 86 11.25 38.45 14.43
C ALA A 86 12.72 38.14 14.80
N THR A 87 13.23 38.79 15.85
CA THR A 87 14.61 38.57 16.29
C THR A 87 14.78 37.22 16.99
N VAL A 88 16.01 36.71 17.06
CA VAL A 88 16.33 35.47 17.80
C VAL A 88 15.90 35.55 19.27
N ALA A 89 15.91 36.76 19.87
CA ALA A 89 15.44 36.97 21.22
C ALA A 89 13.92 36.75 21.34
N ASP A 90 13.15 37.24 20.36
CA ASP A 90 11.70 37.08 20.31
C ASP A 90 11.29 35.62 20.08
N ILE A 91 12.00 34.92 19.18
CA ILE A 91 11.83 33.48 18.92
C ILE A 91 12.03 32.68 20.21
N LYS A 92 13.13 32.91 20.92
CA LYS A 92 13.41 32.22 22.20
C LYS A 92 12.37 32.53 23.28
N LYS A 93 11.85 33.77 23.31
CA LYS A 93 10.80 34.18 24.25
C LYS A 93 9.48 33.49 23.95
N ALA A 94 9.08 33.43 22.68
CA ALA A 94 7.87 32.76 22.23
C ALA A 94 7.93 31.25 22.52
N TYR A 95 9.06 30.61 22.19
CA TYR A 95 9.29 29.19 22.48
C TYR A 95 9.14 28.87 23.98
N ARG A 96 9.74 29.68 24.87
CA ARG A 96 9.60 29.48 26.32
C ARG A 96 8.15 29.59 26.78
N ARG A 97 7.40 30.57 26.27
CA ARG A 97 5.97 30.75 26.59
C ARG A 97 5.16 29.53 26.18
N LEU A 98 5.29 29.08 24.93
CA LEU A 98 4.51 27.98 24.38
C LEU A 98 4.91 26.62 24.96
N SER A 99 6.21 26.42 25.23
CA SER A 99 6.72 25.19 25.86
C SER A 99 6.14 24.99 27.26
N LEU A 100 5.96 26.05 28.03
CA LEU A 100 5.34 25.96 29.36
C LEU A 100 3.85 25.58 29.30
N ILE A 101 3.16 25.95 28.22
CA ILE A 101 1.73 25.68 28.02
C ILE A 101 1.51 24.25 27.52
N TYR A 102 2.29 23.83 26.52
CA TYR A 102 2.10 22.56 25.81
C TYR A 102 2.99 21.41 26.30
N HIS A 103 3.77 21.60 27.36
CA HIS A 103 4.61 20.54 27.92
C HIS A 103 3.78 19.28 28.24
N PRO A 104 4.25 18.06 27.88
CA PRO A 104 3.48 16.82 28.08
C PRO A 104 3.11 16.55 29.55
N ASP A 105 3.88 17.07 30.49
CA ASP A 105 3.60 16.93 31.94
C ASP A 105 2.55 17.91 32.49
N ARG A 106 1.99 18.78 31.65
CA ARG A 106 0.96 19.76 32.05
C ARG A 106 -0.43 19.23 31.70
N GLU A 107 -1.44 19.69 32.42
CA GLU A 107 -2.84 19.35 32.15
C GLU A 107 -3.31 19.84 30.76
N THR A 108 -2.73 20.92 30.24
CA THR A 108 -2.92 21.45 28.88
C THR A 108 -1.91 20.88 27.86
N GLY A 109 -1.16 19.86 28.26
CA GLY A 109 -0.08 19.27 27.48
C GLY A 109 -0.58 18.64 26.19
N ASP A 110 0.12 18.92 25.10
CA ASP A 110 -0.12 18.30 23.80
C ASP A 110 1.24 17.96 23.19
N SER A 111 1.59 16.68 23.22
CA SER A 111 2.88 16.19 22.71
C SER A 111 3.08 16.52 21.23
N HIS A 112 2.01 16.57 20.44
CA HIS A 112 2.10 16.85 19.01
C HIS A 112 2.39 18.34 18.78
N LYS A 113 1.70 19.23 19.51
CA LYS A 113 2.02 20.66 19.48
C LYS A 113 3.41 20.96 20.04
N PHE A 114 3.81 20.31 21.13
CA PHE A 114 5.14 20.47 21.72
C PHE A 114 6.26 20.12 20.71
N MET A 115 6.08 19.04 19.96
CA MET A 115 7.00 18.65 18.89
C MET A 115 7.06 19.71 17.78
N LYS A 116 5.92 20.27 17.36
CA LYS A 116 5.86 21.33 16.34
C LYS A 116 6.54 22.62 16.77
N ILE A 117 6.28 23.10 17.99
CA ILE A 117 6.93 24.33 18.50
C ILE A 117 8.44 24.15 18.67
N THR A 118 8.89 22.95 19.03
CA THR A 118 10.32 22.62 19.14
C THR A 118 10.95 22.62 17.75
N LYS A 119 10.34 21.93 16.79
CA LYS A 119 10.77 21.93 15.39
C LYS A 119 10.80 23.35 14.79
N ALA A 120 9.83 24.20 15.12
CA ALA A 120 9.78 25.58 14.67
C ALA A 120 10.88 26.45 15.30
N HIS A 121 11.16 26.27 16.59
CA HIS A 121 12.28 26.93 17.25
C HIS A 121 13.62 26.55 16.63
N ASP A 122 13.84 25.26 16.39
CA ASP A 122 15.09 24.77 15.82
C ASP A 122 15.27 25.25 14.37
N ALA A 123 14.18 25.25 13.59
CA ALA A 123 14.15 25.81 12.24
C ALA A 123 14.58 27.27 12.15
N LEU A 124 14.28 28.09 13.17
CA LEU A 124 14.57 29.53 13.16
C LEU A 124 15.85 29.90 13.91
N THR A 125 16.35 29.02 14.78
CA THR A 125 17.52 29.28 15.61
C THR A 125 18.82 28.83 14.94
N ASP A 126 18.76 27.75 14.16
CA ASP A 126 19.92 27.25 13.40
C ASP A 126 19.93 27.81 11.98
N ASP A 127 21.10 28.30 11.55
CA ASP A 127 21.27 28.92 10.23
C ASP A 127 21.15 27.90 9.09
N GLU A 128 21.60 26.66 9.33
CA GLU A 128 21.47 25.58 8.35
C GLU A 128 20.01 25.13 8.21
N ALA A 129 19.33 24.87 9.33
CA ALA A 129 17.90 24.53 9.33
C ALA A 129 17.01 25.62 8.71
N ARG A 130 17.35 26.90 8.94
CA ARG A 130 16.63 28.03 8.35
C ARG A 130 16.78 28.08 6.83
N LYS A 131 18.00 27.92 6.33
CA LYS A 131 18.25 27.84 4.89
C LYS A 131 17.53 26.64 4.26
N ASN A 132 17.55 25.50 4.93
CA ASN A 132 16.85 24.30 4.50
C ASN A 132 15.33 24.52 4.41
N TRP A 133 14.74 25.20 5.39
CA TRP A 133 13.34 25.56 5.34
C TRP A 133 13.03 26.55 4.21
N GLU A 134 13.87 27.55 3.98
CA GLU A 134 13.72 28.51 2.88
C GLU A 134 13.81 27.85 1.48
N GLU A 135 14.64 26.82 1.33
CA GLU A 135 14.87 26.13 0.05
C GLU A 135 13.89 24.97 -0.19
N TYR A 136 13.50 24.24 0.86
CA TYR A 136 12.73 22.98 0.75
C TYR A 136 11.37 23.00 1.47
N GLY A 137 11.03 24.08 2.18
CA GLY A 137 9.81 24.16 2.99
C GLY A 137 9.83 23.30 4.26
N ASN A 138 10.98 22.69 4.60
CA ASN A 138 11.14 21.85 5.79
C ASN A 138 12.54 22.06 6.41
N PRO A 139 12.65 22.25 7.74
CA PRO A 139 13.94 22.52 8.39
C PRO A 139 14.92 21.34 8.37
N ASP A 140 14.45 20.11 8.14
CA ASP A 140 15.31 18.92 8.08
C ASP A 140 16.09 18.80 6.74
N GLY A 141 15.95 19.77 5.83
CA GLY A 141 16.61 19.78 4.52
C GLY A 141 15.84 19.01 3.44
N PRO A 142 16.49 18.69 2.30
CA PRO A 142 15.94 17.78 1.31
C PRO A 142 15.84 16.41 1.97
N GLY A 143 14.75 16.20 2.70
CA GLY A 143 14.43 14.92 3.29
C GLY A 143 14.47 13.92 2.16
N ALA A 144 15.39 12.96 2.22
CA ALA A 144 15.22 11.73 1.50
C ALA A 144 13.84 11.24 1.91
N THR A 145 12.84 11.44 1.05
CA THR A 145 11.46 11.15 1.35
C THR A 145 11.43 9.69 1.73
N GLN A 146 11.42 9.41 3.03
CA GLN A 146 11.18 8.09 3.55
C GLN A 146 9.69 7.92 3.36
N VAL A 147 9.30 7.66 2.11
CA VAL A 147 7.98 7.19 1.75
C VAL A 147 7.71 6.09 2.78
N GLY A 148 6.66 6.23 3.58
CA GLY A 148 6.36 5.37 4.75
C GLY A 148 6.11 3.89 4.43
N ILE A 149 6.55 3.42 3.27
CA ILE A 149 6.81 2.03 3.01
C ILE A 149 8.25 1.80 3.49
N ALA A 150 8.42 1.24 4.68
CA ALA A 150 9.72 0.79 5.16
C ALA A 150 10.25 -0.30 4.22
N LEU A 151 10.89 0.12 3.12
CA LEU A 151 11.47 -0.77 2.13
C LEU A 151 12.75 -1.37 2.75
N PRO A 152 12.86 -2.70 2.80
CA PRO A 152 14.05 -3.35 3.33
C PRO A 152 15.33 -2.87 2.63
N LYS A 153 16.43 -2.74 3.38
CA LYS A 153 17.73 -2.26 2.87
C LYS A 153 18.22 -3.00 1.60
N TRP A 154 17.89 -4.29 1.47
CA TRP A 154 18.27 -5.11 0.31
C TRP A 154 17.62 -4.69 -1.02
N ILE A 155 16.52 -3.91 -1.01
CA ILE A 155 15.85 -3.40 -2.22
C ILE A 155 16.48 -2.09 -2.72
N VAL A 156 17.00 -1.27 -1.80
CA VAL A 156 17.47 0.10 -2.08
C VAL A 156 18.98 0.14 -2.38
N GLU A 157 19.68 -0.97 -2.21
CA GLU A 157 21.09 -1.07 -2.57
C GLU A 157 21.30 -1.13 -4.10
N LYS A 158 22.02 -0.12 -4.61
CA LYS A 158 22.31 0.16 -6.03
C LYS A 158 22.91 -1.03 -6.82
N GLN A 159 23.41 -2.06 -6.14
CA GLN A 159 24.16 -3.17 -6.73
C GLN A 159 23.28 -4.39 -7.07
N ASN A 160 22.24 -4.65 -6.28
CA ASN A 160 21.37 -5.82 -6.47
C ASN A 160 20.09 -5.51 -7.26
N SER A 161 19.75 -4.23 -7.39
CA SER A 161 18.52 -3.77 -8.06
C SER A 161 18.41 -4.28 -9.51
N ILE A 162 19.50 -4.31 -10.27
CA ILE A 162 19.48 -4.76 -11.68
C ILE A 162 19.08 -6.25 -11.77
N TRP A 163 19.71 -7.12 -10.99
CA TRP A 163 19.44 -8.56 -11.04
C TRP A 163 18.06 -8.93 -10.52
N VAL A 164 17.57 -8.24 -9.48
CA VAL A 164 16.22 -8.45 -8.93
C VAL A 164 15.16 -7.99 -9.95
N ASN A 165 15.34 -6.80 -10.53
CA ASN A 165 14.41 -6.28 -11.54
C ASN A 165 14.39 -7.16 -12.79
N LEU A 166 15.53 -7.66 -13.25
CA LEU A 166 15.60 -8.58 -14.39
C LEU A 166 14.84 -9.90 -14.13
N LYS A 167 14.98 -10.48 -12.92
CA LYS A 167 14.23 -11.69 -12.56
C LYS A 167 12.73 -11.45 -12.52
N ILE A 168 12.29 -10.30 -12.00
CA ILE A 168 10.87 -9.92 -11.97
C ILE A 168 10.34 -9.74 -13.39
N ILE A 169 11.07 -9.05 -14.27
CA ILE A 169 10.69 -8.85 -15.67
C ILE A 169 10.56 -10.19 -16.40
N VAL A 170 11.52 -11.10 -16.23
CA VAL A 170 11.48 -12.44 -16.85
C VAL A 170 10.28 -13.26 -16.34
N LEU A 171 9.98 -13.20 -15.05
CA LEU A 171 8.84 -13.88 -14.45
C LEU A 171 7.51 -13.33 -14.97
N LEU A 172 7.38 -12.00 -15.09
CA LEU A 172 6.19 -11.35 -15.67
C LEU A 172 6.01 -11.70 -17.15
N ILE A 173 7.08 -11.70 -17.95
CA ILE A 173 7.03 -12.14 -19.36
C ILE A 173 6.55 -13.59 -19.45
N ASN A 174 7.02 -14.46 -18.56
CA ASN A 174 6.62 -15.86 -18.55
C ASN A 174 5.13 -16.04 -18.15
N ILE A 175 4.66 -15.26 -17.18
CA ILE A 175 3.24 -15.23 -16.78
C ILE A 175 2.36 -14.71 -17.92
N ILE A 176 2.76 -13.63 -18.59
CA ILE A 176 2.02 -13.04 -19.72
C ILE A 176 1.96 -14.01 -20.89
N LYS A 177 3.07 -14.67 -21.23
CA LYS A 177 3.09 -15.73 -22.26
C LYS A 177 2.14 -16.86 -21.90
N ASN A 178 2.20 -17.37 -20.66
CA ASN A 178 1.34 -18.47 -20.21
C ASN A 178 -0.15 -18.07 -20.23
N SER A 179 -0.47 -16.84 -19.84
CA SER A 179 -1.82 -16.29 -19.85
C SER A 179 -2.37 -16.07 -21.28
N LEU A 180 -1.55 -15.53 -22.18
CA LEU A 180 -1.91 -15.36 -23.60
C LEU A 180 -2.11 -16.70 -24.31
N THR A 181 -1.33 -17.73 -23.95
CA THR A 181 -1.47 -19.08 -24.51
C THR A 181 -2.81 -19.71 -24.08
N CYS A 182 -3.29 -19.41 -22.88
CA CYS A 182 -4.63 -19.80 -22.43
C CYS A 182 -5.78 -18.99 -23.04
N PHE A 183 -5.52 -17.83 -23.64
CA PHE A 183 -6.56 -16.98 -24.27
C PHE A 183 -6.72 -17.23 -25.78
N LEU A 184 -5.74 -17.91 -26.39
CA LEU A 184 -5.70 -18.27 -27.82
C LEU A 184 -6.08 -19.74 -28.10
N CYS A 185 -6.59 -20.46 -27.09
CA CYS A 185 -7.13 -21.82 -27.21
C CYS A 185 -8.58 -21.85 -26.73
#